data_AF-A0A1J5EAF5-F1
#
_entry.id   AF-A0A1J5EAF5-F1
#
_cell.length_a   1.000
_cell.length_b   1.000
_cell.length_c   1.000
_cell.angle_alpha   90.00
_cell.angle_beta   90.00
_cell.angle_gamma   90.00
#
_symmetry.space_group_name_H-M   'P 1'
#
loop_
_entity.id
_entity.type
_entity.pdbx_description
1 polymer ?
#
loop_
_entity_poly.entity_id
_entity_poly.type
_entity_poly.pdbx_seq_one_letter_code
_entity_poly.pdbx_strand_id
1 'polypeptide(L)'
;MKIAISGWALDNKQKFGSNRSLILFTEDISDAPESELVCYCSGVTKGDILSAKRGGAVTLEDIKKATGACTLGRCRETNPRGR
;
A
#
# COMPACT_ATOMS: atom_id res chain seq x y z
N MET A 1 24.40 -20.77 28.90
CA MET A 1 24.71 -19.51 28.18
C MET A 1 25.26 -19.82 26.80
N LYS A 2 24.47 -19.58 25.75
CA LYS A 2 24.92 -19.17 24.42
C LYS A 2 23.71 -18.67 23.65
N ILE A 3 23.70 -17.36 23.41
CA ILE A 3 22.81 -16.65 22.51
C ILE A 3 23.36 -16.86 21.09
N ALA A 4 22.50 -17.20 20.14
CA ALA A 4 22.67 -16.85 18.73
C ALA A 4 21.31 -16.95 18.04
N ILE A 5 20.68 -15.80 17.88
CA ILE A 5 19.55 -15.56 16.98
C ILE A 5 20.07 -15.68 15.53
N SER A 6 20.05 -16.89 14.96
CA SER A 6 20.03 -17.04 13.51
C SER A 6 18.65 -16.58 13.05
N GLY A 7 18.51 -15.39 12.47
CA GLY A 7 19.28 -14.98 11.31
C GLY A 7 18.42 -15.29 10.09
N TRP A 8 17.47 -14.38 9.84
CA TRP A 8 16.90 -14.07 8.54
C TRP A 8 16.18 -15.24 7.86
N ALA A 9 14.89 -15.33 8.13
CA ALA A 9 13.96 -16.06 7.28
C ALA A 9 14.03 -15.48 5.86
N LEU A 10 14.65 -16.25 4.98
CA LEU A 10 14.66 -16.09 3.54
C LEU A 10 13.26 -16.40 2.99
N ASP A 11 12.28 -15.53 3.25
CA ASP A 11 11.06 -15.51 2.45
C ASP A 11 11.32 -14.67 1.21
N ASN A 12 12.07 -15.33 0.33
CA ASN A 12 12.38 -15.01 -1.03
C ASN A 12 11.10 -14.73 -1.83
N LYS A 13 10.63 -13.47 -1.83
CA LYS A 13 9.59 -12.96 -2.73
C LYS A 13 10.10 -11.83 -3.61
N GLN A 14 11.29 -12.02 -4.21
CA GLN A 14 11.62 -11.29 -5.43
C GLN A 14 11.11 -12.11 -6.62
N LYS A 15 9.79 -12.08 -6.85
CA LYS A 15 9.24 -12.56 -8.12
C LYS A 15 9.52 -11.51 -9.19
N PHE A 16 10.61 -11.75 -9.91
CA PHE A 16 10.98 -11.03 -11.13
C PHE A 16 9.84 -11.10 -12.16
N GLY A 17 9.10 -10.01 -12.29
CA GLY A 17 8.28 -9.72 -13.47
C GLY A 17 9.16 -9.11 -14.56
N SER A 18 9.24 -9.81 -15.68
CA SER A 18 10.03 -9.49 -16.88
C SER A 18 9.54 -8.22 -17.59
N ASN A 19 9.93 -7.02 -17.13
CA ASN A 19 10.37 -5.91 -17.99
C ASN A 19 10.79 -4.72 -17.13
N ARG A 20 12.02 -4.27 -17.31
CA ARG A 20 12.61 -3.13 -16.60
C ARG A 20 12.07 -1.82 -17.19
N SER A 21 10.80 -1.52 -16.93
CA SER A 21 10.09 -0.32 -17.40
C SER A 21 9.34 0.37 -16.25
N LEU A 22 9.97 1.38 -15.64
CA LEU A 22 9.34 2.56 -15.02
C LEU A 22 7.98 2.39 -14.31
N ILE A 23 7.80 1.41 -13.42
CA ILE A 23 6.52 1.26 -12.72
C ILE A 23 6.51 2.23 -11.52
N LEU A 24 5.64 3.25 -11.58
CA LEU A 24 5.47 4.30 -10.55
C LEU A 24 4.79 3.79 -9.26
N PHE A 25 4.41 2.51 -9.22
CA PHE A 25 3.60 1.91 -8.15
C PHE A 25 3.84 0.40 -8.09
N THR A 26 3.55 -0.19 -6.95
CA THR A 26 3.58 -1.64 -6.75
C THR A 26 2.28 -2.27 -7.27
N GLU A 27 2.37 -3.38 -8.00
CA GLU A 27 1.18 -4.04 -8.55
C GLU A 27 0.27 -4.61 -7.45
N ASP A 28 0.88 -5.33 -6.50
CA ASP A 28 0.25 -5.84 -5.28
C ASP A 28 0.53 -4.91 -4.10
N ILE A 29 -0.53 -4.28 -3.59
CA ILE A 29 -0.43 -3.32 -2.48
C ILE A 29 0.08 -3.95 -1.19
N SER A 30 -0.02 -5.27 -1.04
CA SER A 30 0.47 -6.00 0.15
C SER A 30 1.99 -5.90 0.26
N ASP A 31 2.70 -5.83 -0.87
CA ASP A 31 4.17 -5.75 -0.96
C ASP A 31 4.68 -4.29 -1.00
N ALA A 32 3.81 -3.31 -1.19
CA ALA A 32 4.17 -1.89 -1.24
C ALA A 32 4.71 -1.35 0.11
N PRO A 33 5.60 -0.34 0.12
CA PRO A 33 5.97 0.37 1.34
C PRO A 33 4.76 1.14 1.90
N GLU A 34 4.75 1.42 3.22
CA GLU A 34 3.66 2.19 3.84
C GLU A 34 3.51 3.59 3.25
N SER A 35 4.57 4.18 2.70
CA SER A 35 4.56 5.50 2.05
C SER A 35 3.91 5.50 0.67
N GLU A 36 3.61 4.34 0.07
CA GLU A 36 3.04 4.29 -1.27
C GLU A 36 1.59 4.78 -1.28
N LEU A 37 1.24 5.60 -2.28
CA LEU A 37 -0.11 6.10 -2.48
C LEU A 37 -1.07 4.98 -2.89
N VAL A 38 -2.16 4.87 -2.14
CA VAL A 38 -3.32 4.03 -2.45
C VAL A 38 -4.40 4.86 -3.17
N CYS A 39 -4.68 6.08 -2.69
CA CYS A 39 -5.60 7.00 -3.33
C CYS A 39 -4.86 8.25 -3.79
N TYR A 40 -4.60 8.34 -5.09
CA TYR A 40 -3.92 9.48 -5.71
C TYR A 40 -4.76 10.76 -5.69
N CYS A 41 -6.09 10.66 -5.67
CA CYS A 41 -6.94 11.84 -5.63
C CYS A 41 -6.77 12.61 -4.32
N SER A 42 -6.79 11.88 -3.20
CA SER A 42 -6.81 12.46 -1.84
C SER A 42 -5.45 12.38 -1.15
N GLY A 43 -4.40 11.90 -1.82
CA GLY A 43 -3.06 11.76 -1.24
C GLY A 43 -2.95 10.71 -0.12
N VAL A 44 -3.82 9.68 -0.12
CA VAL A 44 -3.85 8.66 0.95
C VAL A 44 -2.85 7.56 0.67
N THR A 45 -2.01 7.26 1.66
CA THR A 45 -0.98 6.22 1.61
C THR A 45 -1.45 4.87 2.17
N LYS A 46 -0.69 3.80 1.92
CA LYS A 46 -0.90 2.50 2.59
C LYS A 46 -0.81 2.64 4.11
N GLY A 47 0.11 3.44 4.62
CA GLY A 47 0.29 3.71 6.05
C GLY A 47 -0.94 4.35 6.69
N ASP A 48 -1.63 5.24 5.98
CA ASP A 48 -2.88 5.85 6.44
C ASP A 48 -3.99 4.81 6.57
N ILE A 49 -4.13 3.92 5.57
CA ILE A 49 -5.09 2.82 5.60
C ILE A 49 -4.79 1.87 6.78
N LEU A 50 -3.52 1.52 6.99
CA LEU A 50 -3.10 0.67 8.10
C LEU A 50 -3.33 1.35 9.46
N SER A 51 -3.11 2.65 9.56
CA SER A 51 -3.39 3.44 10.76
C SER A 51 -4.88 3.50 11.06
N ALA A 52 -5.73 3.70 10.05
CA ALA A 52 -7.19 3.64 10.21
C ALA A 52 -7.65 2.25 10.70
N LYS A 53 -7.10 1.17 10.14
CA LYS A 53 -7.37 -0.20 10.63
C LYS A 53 -6.93 -0.41 12.08
N ARG A 54 -5.74 0.05 12.46
CA ARG A 54 -5.28 0.02 13.87
C ARG A 54 -6.19 0.83 14.80
N GLY A 55 -6.79 1.90 14.29
CA GLY A 55 -7.80 2.71 14.97
C GLY A 55 -9.21 2.09 15.04
N GLY A 56 -9.41 0.89 14.50
CA GLY A 56 -10.68 0.16 14.59
C GLY A 56 -11.57 0.24 13.35
N ALA A 57 -11.11 0.79 12.23
CA ALA A 57 -11.86 0.73 10.98
C ALA A 57 -11.96 -0.72 10.48
N VAL A 58 -13.18 -1.23 10.33
CA VAL A 58 -13.46 -2.62 9.90
C VAL A 58 -14.22 -2.69 8.57
N THR A 59 -14.81 -1.59 8.13
CA THR A 59 -15.51 -1.50 6.84
C THR A 59 -14.80 -0.55 5.87
N LEU A 60 -15.09 -0.69 4.57
CA LEU A 60 -14.64 0.28 3.57
C LEU A 60 -15.15 1.69 3.88
N GLU A 61 -16.36 1.81 4.40
CA GLU A 61 -16.94 3.11 4.76
C GLU A 61 -16.18 3.75 5.93
N ASP A 62 -15.76 2.97 6.93
CA ASP A 62 -14.92 3.49 8.02
C ASP A 62 -13.59 4.00 7.49
N ILE A 63 -12.96 3.27 6.56
CA ILE A 63 -11.71 3.67 5.92
C ILE A 63 -11.89 4.98 5.14
N LYS A 64 -12.98 5.11 4.37
CA LYS A 64 -13.28 6.36 3.63
C LYS A 64 -13.49 7.52 4.60
N LYS A 65 -14.26 7.33 5.67
CA LYS A 65 -14.49 8.35 6.71
C LYS A 65 -13.21 8.77 7.42
N ALA A 66 -12.35 7.80 7.76
CA ALA A 66 -11.13 8.05 8.52
C ALA A 66 -10.01 8.69 7.66
N THR A 67 -9.92 8.34 6.37
CA THR A 67 -8.77 8.74 5.52
C THR A 67 -9.12 9.72 4.41
N GLY A 68 -10.41 9.86 4.05
CA GLY A 68 -10.84 10.62 2.89
C GLY A 68 -10.54 9.94 1.54
N ALA A 69 -10.11 8.67 1.53
CA ALA A 69 -9.93 7.92 0.30
C ALA A 69 -11.24 7.79 -0.49
N CYS A 70 -11.14 7.78 -1.82
CA CYS A 70 -12.26 7.57 -2.75
C CYS A 70 -13.42 8.60 -2.67
N THR A 71 -13.20 9.79 -2.12
CA THR A 71 -14.23 10.84 -2.01
C THR A 71 -14.25 11.83 -3.18
N LEU A 72 -13.10 12.04 -3.84
CA LEU A 72 -12.96 13.02 -4.93
C LEU A 72 -13.26 12.45 -6.33
N GLY A 73 -13.12 11.13 -6.54
CA GLY A 73 -13.51 10.48 -7.79
C GLY A 73 -12.70 10.81 -9.05
N ARG A 74 -11.48 11.34 -8.91
CA ARG A 74 -10.59 11.73 -10.05
C ARG A 74 -9.60 10.63 -10.46
N CYS A 75 -10.01 9.37 -10.38
CA CYS A 75 -9.08 8.24 -10.51
C CYS A 75 -8.49 8.15 -11.92
N ARG A 76 -9.27 8.47 -12.96
CA ARG A 76 -8.82 8.42 -14.36
C ARG A 76 -7.73 9.45 -14.66
N GLU A 77 -7.77 10.61 -14.00
CA GLU A 77 -6.84 11.71 -14.22
C GLU A 77 -5.61 11.64 -13.31
N THR A 78 -5.76 11.14 -12.08
CA THR A 78 -4.72 11.24 -11.04
C THR A 78 -4.02 9.93 -10.73
N ASN A 79 -4.68 8.78 -10.91
CA ASN A 79 -4.05 7.49 -10.66
C ASN A 79 -3.20 7.11 -11.88
N PRO A 80 -1.89 6.81 -11.73
CA PRO A 80 -1.04 6.32 -12.83
C PRO A 80 -1.56 5.03 -13.46
N ARG A 81 -2.48 4.31 -12.79
CA ARG A 81 -3.17 3.12 -13.30
C ARG A 81 -4.37 3.45 -14.20
N GLY A 82 -4.78 4.72 -14.28
CA GLY A 82 -5.91 5.21 -15.07
C GLY A 82 -7.29 4.71 -14.60
N ARG A 83 -7.40 4.22 -13.37
CA ARG A 83 -8.60 3.59 -12.79
C ARG A 83 -8.71 3.83 -11.29
#